data_AF-A0A480BTX8-F1
#
_entry.id   AF-A0A480BTX8-F1
#
_cell.length_a   1.000
_cell.length_b   1.000
_cell.length_c   1.000
_cell.angle_alpha   90.00
_cell.angle_beta   90.00
_cell.angle_gamma   90.00
#
_symmetry.space_group_name_H-M   'P 1'
#
loop_
_entity.id
_entity.type
_entity.pdbx_description
1 polymer ?
#
loop_
_entity_poly.entity_id
_entity_poly.type
_entity_poly.pdbx_seq_one_letter_code
_entity_poly.pdbx_strand_id
1 'polypeptide(L)'
;GHALRQLVEQDDPASALALDLAGGAPLRARDLLAQDVGAVWQTVCQGLAGLLGGASDPLSLARECVKLPPDTLATTLHGWLRQALRRASGQPGDTAVAAAAPARLQAFAQELDQFLRLQEHPLARELALQRLFYPLWAGNTTPFSAKPEQS
;
A
#
# COMPACT_ATOMS: atom_id res chain seq x y z
N GLY A 1 -1.08 -32.71 14.31
CA GLY A 1 -2.48 -32.25 14.40
C GLY A 1 -2.75 -31.23 15.50
N HIS A 2 -1.98 -31.19 16.61
CA HIS A 2 -2.27 -30.28 17.73
C HIS A 2 -1.57 -28.91 17.68
N ALA A 3 -0.37 -28.81 17.08
CA ALA A 3 0.37 -27.54 17.00
C ALA A 3 -0.26 -26.50 16.04
N LEU A 4 -1.01 -26.96 15.03
CA LEU A 4 -1.66 -26.07 14.07
C LEU A 4 -2.89 -25.35 14.67
N ARG A 5 -3.49 -25.93 15.70
CA ARG A 5 -4.68 -25.38 16.37
C ARG A 5 -4.32 -24.28 17.37
N GLN A 6 -3.17 -24.39 18.04
CA GLN A 6 -2.71 -23.38 19.00
C GLN A 6 -2.18 -22.10 18.35
N LEU A 7 -1.74 -22.13 17.08
CA LEU A 7 -1.41 -20.93 16.31
C LEU A 7 -2.66 -20.11 15.91
N VAL A 8 -3.85 -20.68 16.03
CA VAL A 8 -5.13 -20.06 15.64
C VAL A 8 -5.92 -19.55 16.86
N GLU A 9 -5.48 -19.85 18.09
CA GLU A 9 -6.19 -19.50 19.34
C GLU A 9 -5.64 -18.23 20.05
N GLN A 10 -4.65 -17.55 19.47
CA GLN A 10 -4.35 -16.18 19.87
C GLN A 10 -5.04 -15.25 18.88
N ASP A 11 -5.97 -14.44 19.38
CA ASP A 11 -6.58 -13.30 18.71
C ASP A 11 -5.53 -12.19 18.50
N ASP A 12 -4.41 -12.55 17.87
CA ASP A 12 -3.28 -11.70 17.60
C ASP A 12 -3.54 -10.98 16.26
N PRO A 13 -3.72 -9.65 16.27
CA PRO A 13 -4.06 -8.90 15.07
C PRO A 13 -2.96 -8.99 14.00
N ALA A 14 -1.70 -9.21 14.39
CA ALA A 14 -0.60 -9.39 13.46
C ALA A 14 -0.70 -10.73 12.71
N SER A 15 -1.08 -11.81 13.41
CA SER A 15 -1.31 -13.13 12.81
C SER A 15 -2.51 -13.12 11.85
N ALA A 16 -3.61 -12.47 12.21
CA ALA A 16 -4.76 -12.28 11.33
C ALA A 16 -4.40 -11.47 10.08
N LEU A 17 -3.65 -10.37 10.23
CA LEU A 17 -3.14 -9.57 9.12
C LEU A 17 -2.22 -10.39 8.20
N ALA A 18 -1.25 -11.11 8.77
CA ALA A 18 -0.32 -11.92 8.01
C ALA A 18 -1.05 -13.01 7.19
N LEU A 19 -2.10 -13.61 7.76
CA LEU A 19 -2.92 -14.60 7.06
C LEU A 19 -3.76 -13.97 5.93
N ASP A 20 -4.37 -12.80 6.13
CA ASP A 20 -5.10 -12.10 5.07
C ASP A 20 -4.16 -11.68 3.92
N LEU A 21 -2.96 -11.18 4.25
CA LEU A 21 -1.94 -10.79 3.27
C LEU A 21 -1.37 -11.99 2.52
N ALA A 22 -1.23 -13.14 3.19
CA ALA A 22 -0.82 -14.39 2.58
C ALA A 22 -1.93 -15.08 1.76
N GLY A 23 -3.14 -14.52 1.70
CA GLY A 23 -4.27 -15.13 1.00
C GLY A 23 -4.74 -16.45 1.65
N GLY A 24 -4.57 -16.58 2.96
CA GLY A 24 -4.93 -17.80 3.71
C GLY A 24 -3.84 -18.87 3.75
N ALA A 25 -2.65 -18.64 3.16
CA ALA A 25 -1.55 -19.61 3.17
C ALA A 25 -0.74 -19.53 4.49
N PRO A 26 -0.82 -20.55 5.40
CA PRO A 26 -0.26 -20.42 6.75
C PRO A 26 1.27 -20.37 6.80
N LEU A 27 1.95 -21.09 5.91
CA LEU A 27 3.41 -21.07 5.83
C LEU A 27 3.91 -19.69 5.41
N ARG A 28 3.29 -19.10 4.39
CA ARG A 28 3.60 -17.75 3.92
C ARG A 28 3.27 -16.69 4.99
N ALA A 29 2.18 -16.86 5.73
CA ALA A 29 1.85 -15.96 6.86
C ALA A 29 2.95 -15.99 7.93
N ARG A 30 3.49 -17.17 8.26
CA ARG A 30 4.62 -17.31 9.19
C ARG A 30 5.87 -16.60 8.68
N ASP A 31 6.18 -16.72 7.39
CA ASP A 31 7.34 -16.06 6.78
C ASP A 31 7.20 -14.52 6.78
N LEU A 32 5.97 -14.01 6.67
CA LEU A 32 5.67 -12.58 6.80
C LEU A 32 5.80 -12.08 8.26
N LEU A 33 5.35 -12.87 9.24
CA LEU A 33 5.53 -12.55 10.66
C LEU A 33 7.02 -12.46 11.03
N ALA A 34 7.85 -13.36 10.49
CA ALA A 34 9.30 -13.32 10.69
C ALA A 34 9.97 -12.04 10.10
N GLN A 35 9.28 -11.34 9.19
CA GLN A 35 9.75 -10.11 8.55
C GLN A 35 9.08 -8.85 9.11
N ASP A 36 8.39 -8.95 10.25
CA ASP A 36 7.67 -7.84 10.88
C ASP A 36 6.68 -7.15 9.92
N VAL A 37 5.85 -7.95 9.26
CA VAL A 37 4.83 -7.45 8.33
C VAL A 37 3.88 -6.42 8.97
N GLY A 38 3.71 -6.45 10.29
CA GLY A 38 2.92 -5.45 11.03
C GLY A 38 3.51 -4.05 10.92
N ALA A 39 4.82 -3.89 11.17
CA ALA A 39 5.50 -2.60 11.03
C ALA A 39 5.52 -2.11 9.57
N VAL A 40 5.74 -3.01 8.62
CA VAL A 40 5.67 -2.70 7.17
C VAL A 40 4.27 -2.23 6.79
N TRP A 41 3.23 -2.93 7.26
CA TRP A 41 1.84 -2.58 7.02
C TRP A 41 1.48 -1.20 7.56
N GLN A 42 1.89 -0.87 8.79
CA GLN A 42 1.65 0.45 9.38
C GLN A 42 2.32 1.55 8.57
N THR A 43 3.60 1.37 8.23
CA THR A 43 4.37 2.33 7.43
C THR A 43 3.71 2.61 6.08
N VAL A 44 3.34 1.53 5.36
CA VAL A 44 2.71 1.65 4.05
C VAL A 44 1.33 2.29 4.16
N CYS A 45 0.48 1.86 5.09
CA CYS A 45 -0.86 2.43 5.24
C CYS A 45 -0.82 3.91 5.60
N GLN A 46 0.03 4.30 6.55
CA GLN A 46 0.17 5.69 6.96
C GLN A 46 0.69 6.55 5.81
N GLY A 47 1.72 6.09 5.10
CA GLY A 47 2.28 6.80 3.95
C GLY A 47 1.26 6.99 2.82
N LEU A 48 0.55 5.93 2.44
CA LEU A 48 -0.45 5.99 1.36
C LEU A 48 -1.67 6.85 1.75
N ALA A 49 -2.12 6.79 3.01
CA ALA A 49 -3.13 7.71 3.52
C ALA A 49 -2.64 9.17 3.50
N GLY A 50 -1.38 9.40 3.86
CA GLY A 50 -0.72 10.70 3.77
C GLY A 50 -0.67 11.25 2.34
N LEU A 51 -0.38 10.41 1.34
CA LEU A 51 -0.42 10.82 -0.08
C LEU A 51 -1.84 11.20 -0.52
N LEU A 52 -2.83 10.38 -0.17
CA LEU A 52 -4.25 10.64 -0.45
C LEU A 52 -4.79 11.86 0.29
N GLY A 53 -4.24 12.20 1.46
CA GLY A 53 -4.57 13.39 2.24
C GLY A 53 -3.72 14.62 1.90
N GLY A 54 -2.68 14.49 1.06
CA GLY A 54 -1.76 15.58 0.71
C GLY A 54 -0.77 15.95 1.83
N ALA A 55 -0.70 15.13 2.90
CA ALA A 55 0.18 15.30 4.04
C ALA A 55 1.56 14.65 3.85
N SER A 56 1.76 13.89 2.78
CA SER A 56 3.03 13.25 2.44
C SER A 56 3.37 13.46 0.97
N ASP A 57 4.67 13.54 0.67
CA ASP A 57 5.17 13.60 -0.70
C ASP A 57 5.64 12.20 -1.18
N PRO A 58 5.52 11.90 -2.50
CA PRO A 58 5.89 10.60 -3.04
C PRO A 58 7.36 10.22 -2.86
N LEU A 59 8.27 11.19 -2.85
CA LEU A 59 9.70 10.96 -2.77
C LEU A 59 10.10 10.51 -1.37
N SER A 60 9.61 11.20 -0.33
CA SER A 60 9.83 10.81 1.06
C SER A 60 9.29 9.40 1.34
N LEU A 61 8.07 9.09 0.87
CA LEU A 61 7.54 7.74 1.04
C LEU A 61 8.34 6.68 0.28
N ALA A 62 8.80 6.98 -0.94
CA ALA A 62 9.65 6.07 -1.71
C ALA A 62 10.97 5.74 -0.99
N ARG A 63 11.59 6.74 -0.35
CA ARG A 63 12.82 6.56 0.44
C ARG A 63 12.61 5.75 1.70
N GLU A 64 11.45 5.82 2.34
CA GLU A 64 11.14 4.94 3.46
C GLU A 64 10.86 3.52 2.97
N CYS A 65 10.07 3.36 1.91
CA CYS A 65 9.71 2.06 1.35
C CYS A 65 10.90 1.30 0.75
N VAL A 66 11.91 1.97 0.19
CA VAL A 66 13.09 1.28 -0.38
C VAL A 66 13.91 0.52 0.67
N LYS A 67 13.84 0.95 1.94
CA LYS A 67 14.52 0.32 3.08
C LYS A 67 13.83 -0.97 3.53
N LEU A 68 12.58 -1.18 3.13
CA LEU A 68 11.77 -2.31 3.57
C LEU A 68 12.10 -3.59 2.76
N PRO A 69 11.88 -4.79 3.32
CA PRO A 69 12.05 -6.05 2.60
C PRO A 69 11.17 -6.06 1.33
N PRO A 70 11.71 -6.35 0.14
CA PRO A 70 11.00 -6.19 -1.13
C PRO A 70 9.75 -7.07 -1.21
N ASP A 71 9.84 -8.36 -0.86
CA ASP A 71 8.71 -9.29 -0.91
C ASP A 71 7.58 -8.91 0.06
N THR A 72 7.96 -8.46 1.26
CA THR A 72 7.00 -8.01 2.28
C THR A 72 6.34 -6.70 1.86
N LEU A 73 7.10 -5.76 1.29
CA LEU A 73 6.54 -4.52 0.72
C LEU A 73 5.56 -4.81 -0.42
N ALA A 74 5.95 -5.64 -1.39
CA ALA A 74 5.11 -6.03 -2.51
C ALA A 74 3.78 -6.66 -2.04
N THR A 75 3.87 -7.59 -1.08
CA THR A 75 2.70 -8.24 -0.48
C THR A 75 1.81 -7.21 0.23
N THR A 76 2.41 -6.26 0.95
CA THR A 76 1.71 -5.20 1.68
C THR A 76 0.99 -4.24 0.74
N LEU A 77 1.64 -3.80 -0.35
CA LEU A 77 1.05 -2.91 -1.36
C LEU A 77 -0.15 -3.55 -2.07
N HIS A 78 -0.05 -4.83 -2.44
CA HIS A 78 -1.18 -5.58 -2.97
C HIS A 78 -2.33 -5.71 -1.98
N GLY A 79 -2.02 -6.05 -0.73
CA GLY A 79 -3.00 -6.17 0.35
C GLY A 79 -3.74 -4.86 0.58
N TRP A 80 -3.02 -3.75 0.61
CA TRP A 80 -3.58 -2.41 0.74
C TRP A 80 -4.50 -2.08 -0.44
N LEU A 81 -4.05 -2.28 -1.69
CA LEU A 81 -4.86 -1.99 -2.88
C LEU A 81 -6.17 -2.79 -2.89
N ARG A 82 -6.10 -4.09 -2.56
CA ARG A 82 -7.28 -4.95 -2.44
C ARG A 82 -8.26 -4.41 -1.40
N GLN A 83 -7.76 -3.97 -0.23
CA GLN A 83 -8.61 -3.35 0.79
C GLN A 83 -9.18 -1.99 0.34
N ALA A 84 -8.38 -1.16 -0.33
CA ALA A 84 -8.82 0.13 -0.86
C ALA A 84 -9.96 -0.01 -1.88
N LEU A 85 -9.83 -0.96 -2.82
CA LEU A 85 -10.88 -1.26 -3.80
C LEU A 85 -12.18 -1.76 -3.15
N ARG A 86 -12.08 -2.63 -2.13
CA ARG A 86 -13.26 -3.08 -1.36
C ARG A 86 -13.97 -1.92 -0.66
N ARG A 87 -13.22 -0.99 -0.06
CA ARG A 87 -13.79 0.20 0.58
C ARG A 87 -14.45 1.13 -0.44
N ALA A 88 -13.79 1.37 -1.57
CA ALA A 88 -14.35 2.18 -2.67
C ALA A 88 -15.66 1.58 -3.23
N SER A 89 -15.85 0.26 -3.14
CA SER A 89 -17.12 -0.41 -3.50
C SER A 89 -18.23 -0.32 -2.43
N GLY A 90 -18.05 0.43 -1.34
CA GLY A 90 -19.07 0.68 -0.31
C GLY A 90 -18.98 -0.21 0.94
N GLN A 91 -17.88 -0.93 1.14
CA GLN A 91 -17.62 -1.59 2.42
C GLN A 91 -17.09 -0.59 3.46
N PRO A 92 -17.48 -0.69 4.74
CA PRO A 92 -17.06 0.24 5.79
C PRO A 92 -15.52 0.30 5.95
N GLY A 93 -14.96 1.51 6.11
CA GLY A 93 -13.52 1.73 6.25
C GLY A 93 -13.10 3.21 6.26
N ASP A 94 -11.79 3.45 6.16
CA ASP A 94 -11.15 4.78 6.19
C ASP A 94 -11.71 5.74 5.14
N THR A 95 -12.18 6.92 5.58
CA THR A 95 -12.89 7.90 4.75
C THR A 95 -12.00 8.52 3.68
N ALA A 96 -10.69 8.65 3.91
CA ALA A 96 -9.76 9.20 2.92
C ALA A 96 -9.57 8.25 1.73
N VAL A 97 -9.54 6.94 1.98
CA VAL A 97 -9.44 5.91 0.94
C VAL A 97 -10.78 5.74 0.21
N ALA A 98 -11.90 5.85 0.93
CA ALA A 98 -13.23 5.86 0.32
C ALA A 98 -13.47 7.12 -0.54
N ALA A 99 -12.88 8.26 -0.18
CA ALA A 99 -12.93 9.50 -0.95
C ALA A 99 -11.96 9.53 -2.14
N ALA A 100 -10.98 8.60 -2.20
CA ALA A 100 -10.10 8.49 -3.35
C ALA A 100 -10.90 8.11 -4.61
N ALA A 101 -10.78 8.91 -5.68
CA ALA A 101 -11.47 8.63 -6.93
C ALA A 101 -11.07 7.25 -7.48
N PRO A 102 -12.02 6.41 -7.95
CA PRO A 102 -11.73 5.08 -8.49
C PRO A 102 -10.63 5.05 -9.57
N ALA A 103 -10.52 6.13 -10.36
CA ALA A 103 -9.47 6.29 -11.37
C ALA A 103 -8.04 6.33 -10.78
N ARG A 104 -7.85 6.93 -9.60
CA ARG A 104 -6.53 6.99 -8.92
C ARG A 104 -6.10 5.62 -8.43
N LEU A 105 -7.04 4.85 -7.88
CA LEU A 105 -6.78 3.47 -7.44
C LEU A 105 -6.48 2.55 -8.63
N GLN A 106 -7.16 2.74 -9.76
CA GLN A 106 -6.87 2.01 -11.00
C GLN A 106 -5.48 2.34 -11.57
N ALA A 107 -5.11 3.62 -11.62
CA ALA A 107 -3.79 4.05 -12.07
C ALA A 107 -2.68 3.51 -11.14
N PHE A 108 -2.91 3.53 -9.82
CA PHE A 108 -1.99 2.90 -8.87
C PHE A 108 -1.85 1.40 -9.11
N ALA A 109 -2.95 0.69 -9.41
CA ALA A 109 -2.91 -0.74 -9.72
C ALA A 109 -2.03 -1.04 -10.95
N GLN A 110 -2.14 -0.22 -12.00
CA GLN A 110 -1.32 -0.36 -13.21
C GLN A 110 0.17 -0.15 -12.94
N GLU A 111 0.53 0.88 -12.16
CA GLU A 111 1.92 1.12 -11.80
C GLU A 111 2.43 0.05 -10.81
N LEU A 112 1.57 -0.56 -9.98
CA LEU A 112 1.97 -1.63 -9.06
C LEU A 112 2.46 -2.85 -9.85
N ASP A 113 1.74 -3.25 -10.89
CA ASP A 113 2.18 -4.34 -11.78
C ASP A 113 3.52 -4.04 -12.43
N GLN A 114 3.77 -2.78 -12.81
CA GLN A 114 5.05 -2.35 -13.37
C GLN A 114 6.17 -2.36 -12.32
N PHE A 115 5.89 -1.88 -11.11
CA PHE A 115 6.84 -1.91 -10.00
C PHE A 115 7.30 -3.34 -9.68
N LEU A 116 6.37 -4.30 -9.63
CA LEU A 116 6.69 -5.70 -9.32
C LEU A 116 7.61 -6.36 -10.36
N ARG A 117 7.60 -5.88 -11.61
CA ARG A 117 8.53 -6.31 -12.66
C ARG A 117 9.91 -5.66 -12.55
N LEU A 118 10.00 -4.49 -11.92
CA LEU A 118 11.21 -3.67 -11.86
C LEU A 118 11.93 -3.72 -10.51
N GLN A 119 11.27 -4.25 -9.47
CA GLN A 119 11.79 -4.27 -8.09
C GLN A 119 13.10 -5.05 -7.91
N GLU A 120 13.46 -5.92 -8.86
CA GLU A 120 14.71 -6.68 -8.87
C GLU A 120 15.94 -5.79 -9.16
N HIS A 121 15.73 -4.59 -9.71
CA HIS A 121 16.80 -3.64 -10.02
C HIS A 121 16.94 -2.57 -8.90
N PRO A 122 18.03 -2.60 -8.10
CA PRO A 122 18.17 -1.72 -6.94
C PRO A 122 18.22 -0.23 -7.31
N LEU A 123 18.84 0.11 -8.44
CA LEU A 123 18.91 1.49 -8.95
C LEU A 123 17.58 2.02 -9.49
N ALA A 124 16.65 1.13 -9.87
CA ALA A 124 15.34 1.50 -10.39
C ALA A 124 14.25 1.51 -9.32
N ARG A 125 14.49 0.90 -8.15
CA ARG A 125 13.46 0.66 -7.14
C ARG A 125 12.88 1.94 -6.54
N GLU A 126 13.72 2.92 -6.18
CA GLU A 126 13.23 4.20 -5.66
C GLU A 126 12.40 4.94 -6.71
N LEU A 127 12.88 5.01 -7.95
CA LEU A 127 12.17 5.65 -9.05
C LEU A 127 10.84 4.93 -9.37
N ALA A 128 10.83 3.60 -9.34
CA ALA A 128 9.64 2.80 -9.53
C ALA A 128 8.61 3.02 -8.40
N LEU A 129 9.06 3.18 -7.16
CA LEU A 129 8.20 3.55 -6.03
C LEU A 129 7.62 4.95 -6.18
N GLN A 130 8.43 5.94 -6.59
CA GLN A 130 7.93 7.29 -6.85
C GLN A 130 6.85 7.30 -7.93
N ARG A 131 7.08 6.57 -9.03
CA ARG A 131 6.10 6.40 -10.11
C ARG A 131 4.82 5.70 -9.63
N LEU A 132 4.97 4.64 -8.82
CA LEU A 132 3.85 3.95 -8.19
C LEU A 132 3.00 4.88 -7.32
N PHE A 133 3.63 5.75 -6.54
CA PHE A 133 2.94 6.65 -5.61
C PHE A 133 2.33 7.89 -6.27
N TYR A 134 2.82 8.26 -7.45
CA TYR A 134 2.41 9.48 -8.14
C TYR A 134 0.89 9.59 -8.39
N PRO A 135 0.16 8.57 -8.87
CA PRO A 135 -1.29 8.65 -9.07
C PRO A 135 -2.08 8.93 -7.79
N LEU A 136 -1.58 8.44 -6.65
CA LEU A 136 -2.16 8.67 -5.34
C LEU A 136 -1.81 10.03 -4.75
N TRP A 137 -0.86 10.77 -5.31
CA TRP A 137 -0.52 12.12 -4.87
C TRP A 137 -1.07 13.20 -5.82
N ALA A 138 -0.96 12.98 -7.14
CA ALA A 138 -1.35 13.95 -8.16
C ALA A 138 -2.86 14.29 -8.14
N GLY A 139 -3.71 13.42 -7.62
CA GLY A 139 -5.12 13.76 -7.44
C GLY A 139 -5.42 14.72 -6.28
N ASN A 140 -4.41 15.09 -5.47
CA ASN A 140 -4.52 16.12 -4.43
C ASN A 140 -3.99 17.49 -4.87
N THR A 141 -3.20 17.53 -5.94
CA THR A 141 -2.86 18.81 -6.56
C THR A 141 -4.12 19.31 -7.27
N THR A 142 -4.84 20.24 -6.63
CA THR A 142 -5.81 21.07 -7.34
C THR A 142 -5.17 21.55 -8.63
N PRO A 143 -5.85 21.46 -9.80
CA PRO A 143 -5.32 22.04 -11.02
C PRO A 143 -4.99 23.50 -10.71
N PHE A 144 -3.78 23.92 -11.05
CA PHE A 144 -3.37 25.31 -10.98
C PHE A 144 -4.46 26.14 -11.64
N SER A 145 -5.26 26.83 -10.83
CA SER A 145 -6.34 27.68 -11.30
C SER A 145 -5.65 28.88 -11.94
N ALA A 146 -5.32 28.77 -13.22
CA ALA A 146 -4.90 29.91 -14.03
C ALA A 146 -6.03 30.92 -13.94
N LYS A 147 -5.81 31.96 -13.13
CA LYS A 147 -6.69 33.12 -13.02
C LYS A 147 -6.93 33.60 -14.46
N PRO A 148 -8.18 33.77 -14.91
CA PRO A 148 -8.40 34.43 -16.19
C PRO A 148 -7.93 35.88 -16.00
N GLU A 149 -6.80 36.20 -16.61
CA GLU A 149 -6.33 37.58 -16.72
C GLU A 149 -7.30 38.28 -17.68
N GLN A 150 -8.32 38.92 -17.09
CA GLN A 150 -9.12 39.90 -17.82
C GLN A 150 -8.35 41.22 -17.80
N SER A 151 -7.84 41.63 -18.94
CA SER A 151 -7.56 43.03 -19.30
C SER A 151 -7.61 43.18 -20.81
#